data_AF-A0A4Y3QMW5-F1
#
_entry.id   AF-A0A4Y3QMW5-F1
#
_cell.length_a   1.000
_cell.length_b   1.000
_cell.length_c   1.000
_cell.angle_alpha   90.00
_cell.angle_beta   90.00
_cell.angle_gamma   90.00
#
_symmetry.space_group_name_H-M   'P 1'
#
loop_
_entity.id
_entity.type
_entity.pdbx_description
1 polymer ?
#
loop_
_entity_poly.entity_id
_entity_poly.type
_entity_poly.pdbx_seq_one_letter_code
_entity_poly.pdbx_strand_id
1 'polypeptide(L)'
;MSDDTRAPQPSSGPGGGADAADSVGGAVHQDRKLSHPDEQSEPAMDMHATDDTARIQGVVVQTRADVGDKSEERIADVLRQRFLDIGLDLGDDRIRALAAEVAGS
;
A
#
# COMPACT_ATOMS: atom_id res chain seq x y z
N MET A 1 42.26 22.74 17.71
CA MET A 1 41.84 24.06 17.22
C MET A 1 41.96 24.03 15.71
N SER A 2 40.86 24.41 15.04
CA SER A 2 40.67 24.67 13.61
C SER A 2 40.51 23.48 12.65
N ASP A 3 39.22 23.19 12.43
CA ASP A 3 38.56 22.82 11.18
C ASP A 3 39.09 23.60 9.96
N ASP A 4 39.15 22.97 8.78
CA ASP A 4 38.82 23.66 7.52
C ASP A 4 38.59 22.64 6.38
N THR A 5 37.34 22.61 5.98
CA THR A 5 36.75 21.89 4.85
C THR A 5 37.32 22.37 3.51
N ARG A 6 37.80 21.47 2.63
CA ARG A 6 37.96 21.79 1.21
C ARG A 6 37.61 20.60 0.29
N ALA A 7 36.60 20.86 -0.55
CA ALA A 7 35.88 19.96 -1.43
C ALA A 7 36.75 19.11 -2.40
N PRO A 8 36.28 17.93 -2.83
CA PRO A 8 36.90 17.20 -3.93
C PRO A 8 36.70 17.95 -5.26
N GLN A 9 37.79 18.10 -6.01
CA GLN A 9 37.80 18.69 -7.35
C GLN A 9 37.06 17.74 -8.33
N PRO A 10 36.21 18.23 -9.25
CA PRO A 10 35.68 17.41 -10.34
C PRO A 10 36.76 17.20 -11.39
N SER A 11 37.26 15.97 -11.53
CA SER A 11 38.13 15.59 -12.65
C SER A 11 37.27 15.41 -13.91
N SER A 12 37.32 16.40 -14.79
CA SER A 12 36.85 16.30 -16.17
C SER A 12 37.76 15.33 -16.95
N GLY A 13 37.21 14.17 -17.31
CA GLY A 13 37.78 13.23 -18.28
C GLY A 13 36.68 12.80 -19.26
N PRO A 14 36.96 12.73 -20.58
CA PRO A 14 35.95 12.87 -21.62
C PRO A 14 35.28 11.54 -22.00
N GLY A 15 33.99 11.61 -22.33
CA GLY A 15 33.41 10.86 -23.45
C GLY A 15 33.42 9.33 -23.37
N GLY A 16 32.94 8.75 -22.27
CA GLY A 16 32.51 7.35 -22.26
C GLY A 16 31.09 7.26 -22.81
N GLY A 17 30.96 7.38 -24.15
CA GLY A 17 29.70 7.10 -24.83
C GLY A 17 29.21 5.72 -24.42
N ALA A 18 27.96 5.63 -23.97
CA ALA A 18 27.28 4.35 -23.96
C ALA A 18 27.26 3.88 -25.42
N ASP A 19 28.14 2.94 -25.77
CA ASP A 19 28.10 2.24 -27.03
C ASP A 19 26.69 1.69 -27.21
N ALA A 20 25.94 2.28 -28.14
CA ALA A 20 24.61 1.84 -28.56
C ALA A 20 24.66 0.52 -29.36
N ALA A 21 25.66 -0.32 -29.08
CA ALA A 21 26.02 -1.50 -29.87
C ALA A 21 25.73 -2.83 -29.17
N ASP A 22 25.27 -2.83 -27.91
CA ASP A 22 24.61 -4.01 -27.32
C ASP A 22 23.09 -3.88 -27.42
N SER A 23 22.63 -3.48 -28.61
CA SER A 23 21.26 -3.68 -29.06
C SER A 23 21.17 -5.11 -29.59
N VAL A 24 21.11 -6.09 -28.69
CA VAL A 24 20.77 -7.47 -29.06
C VAL A 24 19.26 -7.53 -29.29
N GLY A 25 18.85 -6.94 -30.42
CA GLY A 25 17.54 -7.10 -31.02
C GLY A 25 17.35 -8.56 -31.40
N GLY A 26 16.71 -9.32 -30.52
CA GLY A 26 16.29 -10.69 -30.77
C GLY A 26 15.47 -10.75 -32.05
N ALA A 27 15.90 -11.62 -32.96
CA ALA A 27 15.32 -11.82 -34.27
C ALA A 27 13.80 -11.99 -34.21
N VAL A 28 13.10 -11.05 -34.84
CA VAL A 28 11.66 -11.14 -35.09
C VAL A 28 11.40 -12.29 -36.06
N HIS A 29 10.74 -13.35 -35.58
CA HIS A 29 10.15 -14.34 -36.47
C HIS A 29 8.97 -13.68 -37.20
N GLN A 30 9.12 -13.46 -38.50
CA GLN A 30 7.98 -13.12 -39.37
C GLN A 30 7.17 -14.38 -39.69
N ASP A 31 5.86 -14.15 -39.79
CA ASP A 31 4.79 -15.02 -40.30
C ASP A 31 4.21 -16.12 -39.40
N ARG A 32 3.19 -15.73 -38.65
CA ARG A 32 1.80 -16.07 -39.02
C ARG A 32 0.81 -15.11 -38.38
N LYS A 33 0.22 -14.24 -39.21
CA LYS A 33 -0.98 -13.46 -38.86
C LYS A 33 -2.16 -14.42 -38.71
N LEU A 34 -2.33 -15.01 -37.54
CA LEU A 34 -3.64 -15.46 -37.09
C LEU A 34 -4.27 -14.26 -36.41
N SER A 35 -5.09 -13.53 -37.16
CA SER A 35 -5.99 -12.53 -36.60
C SER A 35 -7.02 -13.28 -35.76
N HIS A 36 -6.69 -13.59 -34.52
CA HIS A 36 -7.69 -13.76 -33.50
C HIS A 36 -7.91 -12.37 -32.89
N PRO A 37 -9.17 -11.93 -32.71
CA PRO A 37 -9.40 -10.86 -31.77
C PRO A 37 -8.97 -11.40 -30.41
N ASP A 38 -7.72 -11.14 -30.05
CA ASP A 38 -7.29 -11.03 -28.67
C ASP A 38 -8.10 -9.87 -28.09
N GLU A 39 -9.37 -10.13 -27.79
CA GLU A 39 -10.08 -9.43 -26.74
C GLU A 39 -9.28 -9.75 -25.48
N GLN A 40 -8.24 -8.94 -25.25
CA GLN A 40 -7.68 -8.77 -23.92
C GLN A 40 -8.88 -8.38 -23.06
N SER A 41 -9.52 -9.36 -22.43
CA SER A 41 -10.50 -9.10 -21.40
C SER A 41 -9.79 -8.18 -20.42
N GLU A 42 -10.29 -6.95 -20.32
CA GLU A 42 -9.79 -6.01 -19.33
C GLU A 42 -9.74 -6.72 -17.98
N PRO A 43 -8.78 -6.40 -17.11
CA PRO A 43 -8.68 -7.04 -15.81
C PRO A 43 -10.06 -7.00 -15.14
N ALA A 44 -10.66 -8.17 -14.92
CA ALA A 44 -11.88 -8.25 -14.13
C ALA A 44 -11.48 -7.81 -12.72
N MET A 45 -11.72 -6.53 -12.41
CA MET A 45 -11.66 -6.06 -11.03
C MET A 45 -12.85 -6.72 -10.34
N ASP A 46 -12.60 -7.90 -9.76
CA ASP A 46 -13.48 -8.47 -8.76
C ASP A 46 -13.50 -7.48 -7.60
N MET A 47 -14.47 -6.56 -7.66
CA MET A 47 -14.79 -5.67 -6.57
C MET A 47 -15.48 -6.54 -5.51
N HIS A 48 -14.70 -7.34 -4.79
CA HIS A 48 -15.16 -7.99 -3.59
C HIS A 48 -15.74 -6.89 -2.71
N ALA A 49 -17.07 -6.83 -2.60
CA ALA A 49 -17.70 -6.11 -1.52
C ALA A 49 -17.21 -6.79 -0.24
N THR A 50 -16.16 -6.25 0.37
CA THR A 50 -15.67 -6.74 1.65
C THR A 50 -16.84 -6.66 2.61
N ASP A 51 -17.35 -7.83 3.02
CA ASP A 51 -18.38 -7.97 4.04
C ASP A 51 -18.03 -7.01 5.20
N ASP A 52 -18.99 -6.24 5.66
CA ASP A 52 -18.82 -5.29 6.77
C ASP A 52 -18.12 -5.96 7.95
N THR A 53 -18.36 -7.25 8.15
CA THR A 53 -17.66 -8.09 9.12
C THR A 53 -16.14 -8.08 8.91
N ALA A 54 -15.66 -8.35 7.69
CA ALA A 54 -14.24 -8.36 7.38
C ALA A 54 -13.62 -6.96 7.48
N ARG A 55 -14.36 -5.90 7.11
CA ARG A 55 -13.93 -4.51 7.34
C ARG A 55 -13.78 -4.20 8.82
N ILE A 56 -14.75 -4.62 9.64
CA ILE A 56 -14.72 -4.45 11.09
C ILE A 56 -13.50 -5.14 11.70
N GLN A 57 -13.25 -6.40 11.34
CA GLN A 57 -12.09 -7.15 11.83
C GLN A 57 -10.76 -6.47 11.46
N GLY A 58 -10.64 -5.98 10.22
CA GLY A 58 -9.45 -5.23 9.79
C GLY A 58 -9.20 -3.98 10.63
N VAL A 59 -10.25 -3.19 10.88
CA VAL A 59 -10.16 -1.98 11.73
C VAL A 59 -9.79 -2.34 13.17
N VAL A 60 -10.37 -3.41 13.74
CA VAL A 60 -10.09 -3.86 15.11
C VAL A 60 -8.63 -4.29 15.26
N VAL A 61 -8.12 -5.12 14.36
CA VAL A 61 -6.72 -5.58 14.37
C VAL A 61 -5.76 -4.40 14.30
N GLN A 62 -5.99 -3.45 13.38
CA GLN A 62 -5.16 -2.26 13.26
C GLN A 62 -5.24 -1.39 14.51
N THR A 63 -6.43 -1.22 15.08
CA THR A 63 -6.64 -0.39 16.28
C THR A 63 -5.95 -1.00 17.50
N ARG A 64 -5.94 -2.32 17.63
CA ARG A 64 -5.18 -3.02 18.67
C ARG A 64 -3.69 -2.74 18.56
N ALA A 65 -3.13 -2.77 17.35
CA ALA A 65 -1.72 -2.47 17.13
C ALA A 65 -1.37 -1.00 17.47
N ASP A 66 -2.27 -0.07 17.18
CA ASP A 66 -2.00 1.36 17.32
C ASP A 66 -2.21 1.88 18.75
N VAL A 67 -3.27 1.41 19.44
CA VAL A 67 -3.73 1.97 20.72
C VAL A 67 -4.23 0.92 21.72
N GLY A 68 -3.89 -0.36 21.54
CA GLY A 68 -4.34 -1.44 22.44
C GLY A 68 -3.88 -1.30 23.90
N ASP A 69 -2.82 -0.51 24.15
CA ASP A 69 -2.30 -0.21 25.49
C ASP A 69 -3.00 0.98 26.18
N LYS A 70 -3.98 1.60 25.52
CA LYS A 70 -4.71 2.77 26.04
C LYS A 70 -5.96 2.36 26.82
N SER A 71 -6.61 3.35 27.43
CA SER A 71 -7.90 3.11 28.09
C SER A 71 -8.96 2.66 27.09
N GLU A 72 -9.90 1.84 27.56
CA GLU A 72 -11.04 1.38 26.76
C GLU A 72 -11.82 2.57 26.15
N GLU A 73 -12.01 3.65 26.90
CA GLU A 73 -12.64 4.88 26.41
C GLU A 73 -11.87 5.47 25.21
N ARG A 74 -10.54 5.51 25.30
CA ARG A 74 -9.71 6.03 24.21
C ARG A 74 -9.77 5.13 22.97
N ILE A 75 -9.82 3.81 23.18
CA ILE A 75 -9.97 2.83 22.10
C ILE A 75 -11.34 3.00 21.43
N ALA A 76 -12.41 3.15 22.21
CA ALA A 76 -13.77 3.36 21.71
C ALA A 76 -13.88 4.62 20.84
N ASP A 77 -13.26 5.73 21.26
CA ASP A 77 -13.23 6.98 20.47
C ASP A 77 -12.52 6.79 19.13
N VAL A 78 -11.40 6.07 19.12
CA VAL A 78 -10.65 5.78 17.89
C VAL A 78 -11.45 4.87 16.96
N LEU A 79 -12.09 3.81 17.49
CA LEU A 79 -12.94 2.92 16.71
C LEU A 79 -14.11 3.69 16.08
N ARG A 80 -14.80 4.54 16.86
CA ARG A 80 -15.90 5.35 16.35
C ARG A 80 -15.46 6.22 15.17
N GLN A 81 -14.34 6.92 15.31
CA GLN A 81 -13.83 7.76 14.21
C GLN A 81 -13.49 6.93 12.96
N ARG A 82 -12.78 5.81 13.13
CA ARG A 82 -12.36 4.97 12.00
C ARG A 82 -13.53 4.37 11.24
N PHE A 83 -14.57 3.95 11.95
CA PHE A 83 -15.77 3.41 11.31
C PHE A 83 -16.52 4.49 10.55
N LEU A 84 -16.64 5.70 11.10
CA LEU A 84 -17.20 6.85 10.39
C LEU A 84 -16.38 7.21 9.13
N ASP A 85 -15.05 7.17 9.22
CA ASP A 85 -14.15 7.49 8.09
C ASP A 85 -14.33 6.53 6.91
N ILE A 86 -14.75 5.28 7.16
CA ILE A 86 -15.03 4.27 6.12
C ILE A 86 -16.53 4.10 5.83
N GLY A 87 -17.37 4.98 6.37
CA GLY A 87 -18.82 4.99 6.13
C GLY A 87 -19.59 3.85 6.81
N LEU A 88 -19.03 3.26 7.87
CA LEU A 88 -19.73 2.28 8.72
C LEU A 88 -20.23 2.96 9.99
N ASP A 89 -21.54 3.08 10.13
CA ASP A 89 -22.17 3.57 11.36
C ASP A 89 -22.47 2.40 12.29
N LEU A 90 -21.66 2.25 13.34
CA LEU A 90 -21.86 1.25 14.37
C LEU A 90 -22.42 1.92 15.61
N GLY A 91 -23.49 1.34 16.17
CA GLY A 91 -24.06 1.81 17.42
C GLY A 91 -23.06 1.76 18.59
N ASP A 92 -23.23 2.65 19.55
CA ASP A 92 -22.31 2.81 20.68
C ASP A 92 -22.07 1.51 21.46
N ASP A 93 -23.09 0.66 21.61
CA ASP A 93 -22.95 -0.64 22.27
C ASP A 93 -21.99 -1.57 21.52
N ARG A 94 -22.01 -1.54 20.19
CA ARG A 94 -21.09 -2.32 19.36
C ARG A 94 -19.67 -1.77 19.46
N ILE A 95 -19.51 -0.44 19.46
CA ILE A 95 -18.21 0.21 19.65
C ILE A 95 -17.60 -0.16 21.01
N ARG A 96 -18.40 -0.13 22.09
CA ARG A 96 -17.96 -0.53 23.43
C ARG A 96 -17.53 -1.99 23.49
N ALA A 97 -18.30 -2.90 22.90
CA ALA A 97 -17.94 -4.31 22.85
C ALA A 97 -16.60 -4.55 22.13
N LEU A 98 -16.38 -3.87 21.00
CA LEU A 98 -15.12 -3.95 20.26
C LEU A 98 -13.95 -3.30 21.03
N ALA A 99 -14.19 -2.22 21.76
CA ALA A 99 -13.16 -1.59 22.59
C ALA A 99 -12.71 -2.51 23.74
N ALA A 100 -13.66 -3.18 24.40
CA ALA A 100 -13.37 -4.18 25.43
C ALA A 100 -12.58 -5.37 24.85
N GLU A 101 -12.90 -5.83 23.64
CA GLU A 101 -12.15 -6.88 22.93
C GLU A 101 -10.69 -6.46 22.65
N VAL A 102 -10.47 -5.20 22.28
CA VAL A 102 -9.13 -4.68 22.03
C VAL A 102 -8.33 -4.53 23.32
N ALA A 103 -8.95 -4.01 24.40
CA ALA A 103 -8.30 -3.77 25.68
C ALA A 103 -8.02 -5.06 26.48
N GLY A 104 -8.81 -6.12 26.27
CA GLY A 104 -8.70 -7.39 27.00
C GLY A 104 -7.79 -8.45 26.38
N SER A 105 -7.05 -8.12 25.31
CA SER A 105 -6.15 -9.05 24.61
C SER A 105 -4.69 -8.97 25.04
#